data_AF-A0A837RK42-F1
#
_entry.id   AF-A0A837RK42-F1
#
_cell.length_a   1.000
_cell.length_b   1.000
_cell.length_c   1.000
_cell.angle_alpha   90.00
_cell.angle_beta   90.00
_cell.angle_gamma   90.00
#
_symmetry.space_group_name_H-M   'P 1'
#
loop_
_entity.id
_entity.type
_entity.pdbx_description
1 polymer ?
#
loop_
_entity_poly.entity_id
_entity_poly.type
_entity_poly.pdbx_seq_one_letter_code
_entity_poly.pdbx_strand_id
1 'polypeptide(L)' 'MIINEVLNSEEINFLEEHISNVNYNRELTSDEFEDFYSKVEDLYTLQGFDESYDLNDIGKAAEPIIDKLAKY' A
#
# COMPACT_ATOMS: atom_id res chain seq x y z
N MET A 1 -7.20 -1.55 -13.08
CA MET A 1 -5.94 -2.15 -12.57
C MET A 1 -6.24 -3.29 -11.59
N ILE A 2 -5.51 -4.41 -11.66
CA ILE A 2 -5.59 -5.51 -10.68
C ILE A 2 -4.36 -5.44 -9.76
N ILE A 3 -4.56 -5.27 -8.45
CA ILE A 3 -3.44 -5.08 -7.50
C ILE A 3 -2.54 -6.32 -7.43
N ASN A 4 -3.12 -7.52 -7.50
CA ASN A 4 -2.39 -8.79 -7.48
C ASN A 4 -1.52 -9.05 -8.73
N GLU A 5 -1.62 -8.21 -9.77
CA GLU A 5 -0.71 -8.26 -10.92
C GLU A 5 0.53 -7.37 -10.72
N VAL A 6 0.51 -6.49 -9.72
CA VAL A 6 1.56 -5.49 -9.46
C VAL A 6 2.33 -5.79 -8.17
N LEU A 7 1.62 -6.27 -7.14
CA LEU A 7 2.19 -6.60 -5.84
C LEU A 7 2.39 -8.10 -5.69
N ASN A 8 3.40 -8.51 -4.92
CA ASN A 8 3.61 -9.90 -4.56
C ASN A 8 2.75 -10.30 -3.35
N SER A 9 2.73 -11.60 -3.03
CA SER A 9 1.90 -12.12 -1.94
C SER A 9 2.29 -11.57 -0.56
N GLU A 10 3.57 -11.25 -0.31
CA GLU A 10 4.00 -10.69 0.97
C GLU A 10 3.52 -9.25 1.13
N GLU A 11 3.61 -8.45 0.07
CA GLU A 11 3.10 -7.07 0.02
C GLU A 11 1.59 -7.04 0.19
N ILE A 12 0.86 -7.96 -0.45
CA ILE A 12 -0.59 -8.07 -0.29
C ILE A 12 -0.96 -8.46 1.15
N ASN A 13 -0.28 -9.45 1.74
CA ASN A 13 -0.52 -9.84 3.12
C ASN A 13 -0.29 -8.68 4.10
N PHE A 14 0.80 -7.93 3.90
CA PHE A 14 1.08 -6.73 4.70
C PHE A 14 -0.05 -5.69 4.58
N LEU A 15 -0.54 -5.44 3.36
CA LEU A 15 -1.65 -4.50 3.16
C LEU A 15 -2.98 -5.04 3.69
N GLU A 16 -3.23 -6.34 3.67
CA GLU A 16 -4.44 -6.94 4.27
C GLU A 16 -4.48 -6.74 5.80
N GLU A 17 -3.32 -6.72 6.46
CA GLU A 17 -3.23 -6.45 7.90
C GLU A 17 -3.51 -4.99 8.27
N HIS A 18 -3.25 -4.04 7.36
CA HIS A 18 -3.32 -2.60 7.63
C HIS A 18 -4.47 -1.89 6.92
N ILE A 19 -4.91 -2.39 5.77
CA ILE A 19 -5.91 -1.79 4.89
C ILE A 19 -7.01 -2.81 4.63
N SER A 20 -8.11 -2.65 5.38
CA SER A 20 -9.31 -3.47 5.23
C SER A 20 -10.15 -3.05 4.01
N ASN A 21 -10.99 -3.97 3.55
CA ASN A 21 -12.02 -3.75 2.51
C ASN A 21 -11.50 -3.47 1.09
N VAL A 22 -10.30 -3.94 0.76
CA VAL A 22 -9.77 -3.90 -0.61
C VAL A 22 -9.90 -5.28 -1.23
N ASN A 23 -10.44 -5.36 -2.45
CA ASN A 23 -10.46 -6.62 -3.19
C ASN A 23 -9.30 -6.64 -4.19
N TYR A 24 -8.19 -7.25 -3.78
CA TYR A 24 -6.94 -7.31 -4.54
C TYR A 24 -7.03 -8.19 -5.81
N ASN A 25 -8.05 -9.03 -5.93
CA ASN A 25 -8.20 -10.04 -6.99
C ASN A 25 -9.13 -9.62 -8.14
N ARG A 26 -9.61 -8.38 -8.11
CA ARG A 26 -10.41 -7.83 -9.20
C ARG A 26 -9.79 -6.56 -9.74
N GLU A 27 -10.29 -6.16 -10.89
CA GLU A 27 -9.99 -4.84 -11.40
C GLU A 27 -10.67 -3.77 -10.52
N LEU A 28 -9.88 -2.83 -10.03
CA LEU A 28 -10.34 -1.60 -9.38
C LEU A 28 -10.66 -0.56 -10.44
N THR A 29 -11.72 0.22 -10.20
CA THR A 29 -11.97 1.46 -10.95
C THR A 29 -10.89 2.50 -10.62
N SER A 30 -10.79 3.57 -11.42
CA SER A 30 -9.85 4.67 -11.13
C SER A 30 -10.09 5.26 -9.73
N ASP A 31 -11.34 5.53 -9.37
CA ASP A 31 -11.68 6.08 -8.05
C ASP A 31 -11.32 5.12 -6.90
N GLU A 32 -11.55 3.82 -7.09
CA GLU A 32 -11.18 2.79 -6.09
C GLU A 32 -9.67 2.64 -5.95
N PHE A 33 -8.93 2.78 -7.06
CA PHE A 33 -7.48 2.76 -7.05
C PHE A 33 -6.91 4.00 -6.37
N GLU A 34 -7.43 5.20 -6.65
CA GLU A 34 -7.00 6.44 -5.98
C GLU A 34 -7.26 6.38 -4.47
N ASP A 35 -8.43 5.91 -4.03
CA ASP A 35 -8.74 5.71 -2.61
C ASP A 35 -7.81 4.67 -1.96
N PHE A 36 -7.54 3.57 -2.66
CA PHE A 36 -6.58 2.57 -2.19
C PHE A 36 -5.16 3.14 -2.07
N TYR A 37 -4.67 3.80 -3.11
CA TYR A 37 -3.35 4.41 -3.15
C TYR A 37 -3.19 5.45 -2.03
N SER A 38 -4.19 6.31 -1.82
CA SER A 38 -4.22 7.28 -0.71
C SER A 38 -4.07 6.59 0.64
N LYS A 39 -4.72 5.43 0.86
CA LYS A 39 -4.59 4.69 2.12
C LYS A 39 -3.19 4.10 2.33
N VAL A 40 -2.51 3.68 1.25
CA VAL A 40 -1.13 3.20 1.33
C VAL A 40 -0.18 4.36 1.63
N GLU A 41 -0.37 5.54 1.01
CA GLU A 41 0.39 6.74 1.34
C GLU A 41 0.17 7.20 2.79
N ASP A 42 -1.08 7.16 3.28
CA ASP A 42 -1.40 7.47 4.67
C ASP A 42 -0.70 6.49 5.63
N LEU A 43 -0.69 5.20 5.32
CA LEU A 43 0.01 4.20 6.12
C LEU A 43 1.52 4.53 6.21
N TYR A 44 2.16 4.82 5.08
CA TYR A 44 3.57 5.19 5.06
C TYR A 44 3.85 6.50 5.80
N THR A 45 3.05 7.53 5.56
CA THR A 45 3.30 8.88 6.10
C THR A 45 2.98 8.96 7.60
N LEU A 46 1.90 8.32 8.04
CA LEU A 46 1.41 8.41 9.41
C LEU A 46 2.02 7.34 10.33
N GLN A 47 2.40 6.19 9.79
CA GLN A 47 2.85 5.04 10.59
C GLN A 47 4.22 4.50 10.15
N GLY A 48 4.82 5.00 9.07
CA GLY A 48 6.09 4.48 8.54
C GLY A 48 7.35 5.04 9.19
N PHE A 49 7.22 5.99 10.11
CA PHE A 49 8.33 6.63 10.79
C PHE A 49 8.25 6.43 12.30
N ASP A 50 9.41 6.25 12.93
CA ASP A 50 9.52 6.26 14.39
C ASP A 50 9.66 7.69 14.95
N GLU A 51 9.80 7.81 16.27
CA GLU A 51 9.95 9.10 16.95
C GLU A 51 11.22 9.87 16.54
N SER A 52 12.21 9.18 15.95
CA SER A 52 13.45 9.78 15.45
C SER A 52 13.35 10.21 13.98
N TYR A 53 12.16 10.07 13.37
CA TYR A 53 11.92 10.24 11.93
C TYR A 53 12.69 9.25 11.05
N ASP A 54 13.11 8.12 11.62
CA ASP A 54 13.71 7.02 10.87
C ASP A 54 12.62 6.06 10.38
N LEU A 55 12.88 5.44 9.22
CA LEU A 55 12.00 4.45 8.61
C LEU A 55 11.87 3.21 9.51
N ASN A 56 10.67 2.96 10.00
CA ASN A 56 10.35 1.78 10.80
C ASN A 56 9.95 0.59 9.90
N ASP A 57 9.55 -0.53 10.49
CA ASP A 57 9.23 -1.75 9.75
C ASP A 57 7.99 -1.59 8.84
N ILE A 58 6.98 -0.81 9.26
CA ILE A 58 5.80 -0.49 8.45
C ILE A 58 6.24 0.34 7.25
N GLY A 59 7.05 1.38 7.48
CA GLY A 59 7.48 2.27 6.40
C GLY A 59 8.36 1.54 5.39
N LYS A 60 9.28 0.67 5.84
CA LYS A 60 10.11 -0.16 4.95
C LYS A 60 9.30 -1.14 4.11
N ALA A 61 8.18 -1.63 4.63
CA ALA A 61 7.26 -2.49 3.88
C ALA A 61 6.37 -1.69 2.92
N ALA A 62 5.92 -0.48 3.31
CA ALA A 62 5.03 0.35 2.51
C ALA A 62 5.75 1.13 1.39
N GLU A 63 7.00 1.56 1.59
CA GLU A 63 7.79 2.32 0.60
C GLU A 63 7.87 1.64 -0.78
N PRO A 64 8.31 0.38 -0.92
CA PRO A 64 8.38 -0.28 -2.22
C PRO A 64 7.01 -0.52 -2.85
N ILE A 65 5.94 -0.58 -2.04
CA ILE A 65 4.56 -0.70 -2.53
C ILE A 65 4.14 0.61 -3.19
N ILE A 66 4.34 1.76 -2.52
CA ILE A 66 4.02 3.08 -3.07
C ILE A 66 4.76 3.30 -4.38
N ASP A 67 6.06 3.00 -4.41
CA ASP A 67 6.90 3.12 -5.62
C ASP A 67 6.41 2.29 -6.80
N LYS A 68 5.77 1.14 -6.55
CA LYS A 68 5.16 0.32 -7.59
C LYS A 68 3.83 0.89 -8.05
N LEU A 69 2.98 1.32 -7.11
CA LEU A 69 1.66 1.83 -7.41
C LEU A 69 1.74 3.20 -8.14
N ALA A 70 2.69 4.06 -7.80
CA ALA A 70 2.88 5.38 -8.42
C ALA A 70 3.23 5.36 -9.93
N LYS A 71 3.47 4.17 -10.49
CA LYS A 71 3.76 3.97 -11.92
C LYS A 71 2.51 3.73 -12.78
N TYR A 72 1.33 3.71 -12.16
CA TYR A 72 0.03 3.43 -12.77
C TYR A 72 -0.93 4.60 -12.57
#